data_AF-A0A8X6LGT0-F1
#
_entry.id   AF-A0A8X6LGT0-F1
#
_cell.length_a   1.000
_cell.length_b   1.000
_cell.length_c   1.000
_cell.angle_alpha   90.00
_cell.angle_beta   90.00
_cell.angle_gamma   90.00
#
_symmetry.space_group_name_H-M   'P 1'
#
loop_
_entity.id
_entity.type
_entity.pdbx_description
1 polymer ?
#
loop_
_entity_poly.entity_id
_entity_poly.type
_entity_poly.pdbx_seq_one_letter_code
_entity_poly.pdbx_strand_id
1 'polypeptide(L)'
;TTRNLVDEGNGRYNLMLLAWAEGQGSSIHDHADSHCFMKVLDGELCEVRFAWPSDSEEEEKEMQVIQETHLKTNEVTYMNDSLGLHRMENPSHTQTAVSLHLYCPPFESVLLFDQRTGHKTRGKVTFWSKYGVRTPFGAISAKMDKEDYENN
;
A
#
# COMPACT_ATOMS: atom_id res chain seq x y z
N THR A 1 -7.09 -4.84 0.90
CA THR A 1 -6.43 -5.93 0.16
C THR A 1 -5.67 -6.82 1.11
N THR A 2 -5.28 -8.02 0.68
CA THR A 2 -4.32 -8.84 1.44
C THR A 2 -2.94 -8.70 0.84
N ARG A 3 -1.90 -8.61 1.69
CA ARG A 3 -0.48 -8.54 1.29
C ARG A 3 0.22 -9.84 1.67
N ASN A 4 0.79 -10.55 0.70
CA ASN A 4 1.34 -11.89 0.87
C ASN A 4 2.81 -11.85 0.48
N LEU A 5 3.72 -11.87 1.47
CA LEU A 5 5.15 -11.78 1.23
C LEU A 5 5.64 -13.05 0.52
N VAL A 6 6.36 -12.85 -0.59
CA VAL A 6 6.92 -13.93 -1.41
C VAL A 6 8.42 -14.07 -1.14
N ASP A 7 9.15 -12.95 -1.09
CA ASP A 7 10.60 -12.92 -0.92
C ASP A 7 11.04 -11.63 -0.21
N GLU A 8 11.97 -11.72 0.75
CA GLU A 8 12.57 -10.56 1.46
C GLU A 8 13.86 -10.07 0.78
N GLY A 9 14.12 -10.57 -0.43
CA GLY A 9 15.28 -10.25 -1.22
C GLY A 9 16.58 -10.65 -0.53
N ASN A 10 17.59 -9.83 -0.78
CA ASN A 10 18.87 -9.86 -0.07
C ASN A 10 18.96 -8.72 0.95
N GLY A 11 17.82 -8.33 1.54
CA GLY A 11 17.70 -7.15 2.41
C GLY A 11 17.58 -5.81 1.66
N ARG A 12 17.57 -5.84 0.32
CA ARG A 12 17.44 -4.62 -0.51
C ARG A 12 16.07 -4.45 -1.15
N TYR A 13 15.23 -5.48 -1.15
CA TYR A 13 13.88 -5.37 -1.68
C TYR A 13 12.93 -6.34 -0.99
N ASN A 14 11.64 -6.02 -1.00
CA ASN A 14 10.57 -6.96 -0.68
C ASN A 14 9.74 -7.25 -1.94
N LEU A 15 9.46 -8.52 -2.18
CA LEU A 15 8.54 -8.99 -3.23
C LEU A 15 7.30 -9.58 -2.58
N MET A 16 6.12 -9.10 -2.97
CA MET A 16 4.86 -9.55 -2.39
C MET A 16 3.72 -9.60 -3.41
N LEU A 17 2.77 -10.50 -3.20
CA LEU A 17 1.52 -10.57 -3.94
C LEU A 17 0.43 -9.82 -3.18
N LEU A 18 -0.31 -8.97 -3.89
CA LEU A 18 -1.54 -8.38 -3.40
C LEU A 18 -2.73 -9.06 -4.09
N ALA A 19 -3.69 -9.51 -3.28
CA ALA A 19 -4.96 -10.02 -3.77
C ALA A 19 -6.06 -9.00 -3.47
N TRP A 20 -6.85 -8.71 -4.50
CA TRP A 20 -7.87 -7.67 -4.54
C TRP A 20 -9.23 -8.33 -4.73
N ALA A 21 -10.09 -8.17 -3.73
CA ALA A 21 -11.50 -8.55 -3.87
C ALA A 21 -12.22 -7.60 -4.85
N GLU A 22 -13.43 -7.96 -5.23
CA GLU A 22 -14.30 -7.14 -6.08
C GLU A 22 -14.51 -5.75 -5.47
N GLY A 23 -14.34 -4.69 -6.27
CA GLY A 23 -14.49 -3.30 -5.85
C GLY A 23 -13.49 -2.82 -4.79
N GLN A 24 -12.45 -3.60 -4.47
CA GLN A 24 -11.54 -3.26 -3.39
C GLN A 24 -10.49 -2.24 -3.83
N GLY A 25 -10.34 -1.17 -3.04
CA GLY A 25 -9.27 -0.18 -3.19
C GLY A 25 -8.27 -0.20 -2.03
N SER A 26 -7.07 0.34 -2.27
CA SER A 26 -6.17 0.77 -1.20
C SER A 26 -6.58 2.16 -0.66
N SER A 27 -5.98 2.59 0.44
CA SER A 27 -5.93 4.02 0.77
C SER A 27 -5.06 4.76 -0.25
N ILE A 28 -5.16 6.09 -0.28
CA ILE A 28 -4.13 6.92 -0.91
C ILE A 28 -2.88 6.84 -0.05
N HIS A 29 -1.72 6.55 -0.64
CA HIS A 29 -0.50 6.33 0.13
C HIS A 29 0.77 6.72 -0.63
N ASP A 30 1.83 6.93 0.15
CA ASP A 30 3.20 7.12 -0.32
C ASP A 30 3.96 5.78 -0.39
N HIS A 31 5.25 5.86 -0.69
CA HIS A 31 6.16 4.73 -0.83
C HIS A 31 7.38 4.79 0.10
N ALA A 32 7.38 5.70 1.08
CA ALA A 32 8.44 5.85 2.09
C ALA A 32 9.86 5.87 1.46
N ASP A 33 10.05 6.77 0.49
CA ASP A 33 11.28 6.97 -0.30
C ASP A 33 11.77 5.70 -1.03
N SER A 34 10.88 4.75 -1.28
CA SER A 34 11.19 3.49 -1.96
C SER A 34 10.68 3.46 -3.40
N HIS A 35 11.37 2.67 -4.24
CA HIS A 35 10.89 2.35 -5.58
C HIS A 35 9.79 1.28 -5.50
N CYS A 36 8.68 1.48 -6.20
CA CYS A 36 7.58 0.52 -6.32
C CYS A 36 7.39 0.11 -7.77
N PHE A 37 7.48 -1.19 -8.04
CA PHE A 37 7.09 -1.79 -9.30
C PHE A 37 5.87 -2.66 -9.04
N MET A 38 4.81 -2.48 -9.82
CA MET A 38 3.62 -3.31 -9.75
C MET A 38 3.35 -3.94 -11.10
N LYS A 39 3.18 -5.26 -11.14
CA LYS A 39 2.74 -6.02 -12.31
C LYS A 39 1.39 -6.66 -12.03
N VAL A 40 0.42 -6.48 -12.92
CA VAL A 40 -0.85 -7.22 -12.85
C VAL A 40 -0.61 -8.66 -13.29
N LEU A 41 -0.94 -9.63 -12.43
CA LEU A 41 -0.82 -11.06 -12.71
C LEU A 41 -2.13 -11.68 -13.18
N ASP A 42 -3.26 -11.20 -12.66
CA ASP A 42 -4.59 -11.66 -13.01
C ASP A 42 -5.62 -10.53 -12.81
N GLY A 43 -6.67 -10.51 -13.63
CA GLY A 43 -7.67 -9.45 -13.65
C GLY A 43 -7.16 -8.12 -14.22
N GLU A 44 -7.76 -7.04 -13.75
CA GLU A 44 -7.43 -5.65 -14.12
C GLU A 44 -7.40 -4.78 -12.86
N LEU A 45 -6.56 -3.74 -12.87
CA LEU A 45 -6.46 -2.77 -11.78
C LEU A 45 -6.49 -1.35 -12.34
N CYS A 46 -6.95 -0.39 -11.54
CA CYS A 46 -6.87 1.03 -11.83
C CYS A 46 -5.90 1.70 -10.86
N GLU A 47 -4.93 2.44 -11.39
CA GLU A 47 -4.04 3.33 -10.63
C GLU A 47 -4.57 4.77 -10.74
N VAL A 48 -4.91 5.37 -9.61
CA VAL A 48 -5.24 6.79 -9.50
C VAL A 48 -4.09 7.49 -8.78
N ARG A 49 -3.42 8.43 -9.44
CA ARG A 49 -2.33 9.22 -8.87
C ARG A 49 -2.84 10.56 -8.38
N PHE A 50 -2.29 11.01 -7.27
CA PHE A 50 -2.62 12.27 -6.61
C PHE A 50 -1.37 13.14 -6.46
N ALA A 51 -1.55 14.45 -6.56
CA ALA A 51 -0.53 15.39 -6.12
C ALA A 51 -0.35 15.30 -4.59
N TRP A 52 0.84 15.65 -4.12
CA TRP A 52 1.06 15.86 -2.69
C TRP A 52 0.18 17.01 -2.18
N PRO A 53 -0.43 16.90 -0.99
CA PRO A 53 -1.13 18.01 -0.38
C PRO A 53 -0.17 19.16 -0.11
N SER A 54 -0.65 20.41 -0.15
CA SER A 54 0.17 21.57 0.18
C SER A 54 0.56 21.57 1.66
N ASP A 55 1.78 22.02 1.97
CA ASP A 55 2.26 22.13 3.35
C ASP A 55 1.62 23.30 4.15
N SER A 56 0.72 24.08 3.54
CA SER A 56 -0.04 25.10 4.25
C SER A 56 -1.05 24.42 5.18
N GLU A 57 -0.74 24.39 6.48
CA GLU A 57 -1.54 23.76 7.53
C GLU A 57 -2.98 24.32 7.68
N GLU A 58 -3.32 25.40 6.97
CA GLU A 58 -4.54 26.18 7.21
C GLU A 58 -5.75 25.75 6.37
N GLU A 59 -5.62 24.89 5.37
CA GLU A 59 -6.78 24.47 4.56
C GLU A 59 -6.80 22.96 4.32
N GLU A 60 -7.65 22.25 5.08
CA GLU A 60 -8.12 20.91 4.71
C GLU A 60 -8.72 21.00 3.30
N LYS A 61 -8.09 20.30 2.35
CA LYS A 61 -8.48 20.37 0.94
C LYS A 61 -8.51 18.99 0.31
N GLU A 62 -9.45 18.83 -0.61
CA GLU A 62 -9.56 17.62 -1.40
C GLU A 62 -8.28 17.39 -2.22
N MET A 63 -7.76 16.16 -2.15
CA MET A 63 -6.58 15.74 -2.88
C MET A 63 -6.82 15.79 -4.39
N GLN A 64 -5.90 16.41 -5.11
CA GLN A 64 -5.99 16.57 -6.56
C GLN A 64 -5.54 15.29 -7.29
N VAL A 65 -6.44 14.70 -8.07
CA VAL A 65 -6.10 13.65 -9.04
C VAL A 65 -5.26 14.25 -10.18
N ILE A 66 -4.13 13.62 -10.48
CA ILE A 66 -3.23 14.05 -11.56
C ILE A 66 -3.23 13.08 -12.74
N GLN A 67 -3.53 11.80 -12.51
CA GLN A 67 -3.55 10.78 -13.55
C GLN A 67 -4.40 9.59 -13.12
N GLU A 68 -5.09 8.97 -14.06
CA GLU A 68 -5.78 7.70 -13.90
C GLU A 68 -5.34 6.74 -15.00
N THR A 69 -4.96 5.51 -14.64
CA THR A 69 -4.42 4.53 -15.58
C THR A 69 -5.03 3.15 -15.32
N HIS A 70 -5.67 2.58 -16.34
CA HIS A 70 -6.20 1.22 -16.28
C HIS A 70 -5.11 0.23 -16.74
N LEU A 71 -4.83 -0.76 -15.90
CA LEU A 71 -3.78 -1.75 -16.07
C LEU A 71 -4.39 -3.14 -16.28
N LYS A 72 -4.05 -3.77 -17.39
CA LYS A 72 -4.48 -5.13 -17.74
C LYS A 72 -3.46 -6.16 -17.29
N THR A 73 -3.89 -7.43 -17.29
CA THR A 73 -3.02 -8.57 -17.04
C THR A 73 -1.71 -8.46 -17.84
N ASN A 74 -0.59 -8.69 -17.14
CA ASN A 74 0.79 -8.54 -17.57
C ASN A 74 1.35 -7.13 -17.71
N GLU A 75 0.55 -6.08 -17.64
CA GLU A 75 1.07 -4.71 -17.63
C GLU A 75 1.80 -4.39 -16.32
N VAL A 76 2.73 -3.42 -16.41
CA VAL A 76 3.60 -3.01 -15.32
C VAL A 76 3.50 -1.50 -15.15
N THR A 77 3.36 -1.04 -13.92
CA THR A 77 3.48 0.37 -13.54
C THR A 77 4.62 0.57 -12.55
N TYR A 78 5.10 1.81 -12.48
CA TYR A 78 6.17 2.25 -11.59
C TYR A 78 5.73 3.49 -10.81
N MET A 79 6.07 3.50 -9.52
CA MET A 79 5.78 4.63 -8.63
C MET A 79 6.95 4.86 -7.64
N ASN A 80 7.15 6.13 -7.28
CA ASN A 80 7.91 6.57 -6.12
C ASN A 80 7.36 7.93 -5.67
N ASP A 81 7.85 8.44 -4.54
CA ASP A 81 7.33 9.67 -3.93
C ASP A 81 7.54 10.93 -4.79
N SER A 82 8.54 10.94 -5.68
CA SER A 82 8.75 12.05 -6.64
C SER A 82 7.67 12.13 -7.73
N LEU A 83 6.93 11.04 -7.96
CA LEU A 83 5.84 10.97 -8.93
C LEU A 83 4.46 11.28 -8.31
N GLY A 84 4.41 11.49 -6.98
CA GLY A 84 3.19 11.79 -6.24
C GLY A 84 2.77 10.67 -5.29
N LEU A 85 1.47 10.64 -5.00
CA LEU A 85 0.81 9.61 -4.19
C LEU A 85 -0.07 8.77 -5.09
N HIS A 86 -0.47 7.56 -4.67
CA HIS A 86 -1.43 6.80 -5.47
C HIS A 86 -2.42 5.97 -4.66
N ARG A 87 -3.48 5.58 -5.34
CA ARG A 87 -4.43 4.56 -4.92
C ARG A 87 -4.55 3.52 -6.02
N MET A 88 -4.52 2.26 -5.61
CA MET A 88 -4.74 1.12 -6.51
C MET A 88 -6.12 0.54 -6.21
N GLU A 89 -6.87 0.20 -7.25
CA GLU A 89 -8.24 -0.29 -7.13
C GLU A 89 -8.48 -1.46 -8.06
N ASN A 90 -9.28 -2.43 -7.61
CA ASN A 90 -9.95 -3.37 -8.51
C ASN A 90 -11.31 -2.77 -8.90
N PRO A 91 -11.46 -2.24 -10.13
CA PRO A 91 -12.72 -1.63 -10.55
C PRO A 91 -13.81 -2.67 -10.83
N SER A 92 -13.47 -3.95 -10.92
CA SER A 92 -14.43 -5.01 -11.21
C SER A 92 -15.30 -5.32 -9.99
N HIS A 93 -16.61 -5.39 -10.20
CA HIS A 93 -17.59 -5.84 -9.21
C HIS A 93 -17.90 -7.34 -9.32
N THR A 94 -17.26 -8.07 -10.23
CA THR A 94 -17.57 -9.48 -10.51
C THR A 94 -16.33 -10.37 -10.63
N GLN A 95 -15.13 -9.80 -10.64
CA GLN A 95 -13.87 -10.52 -10.78
C GLN A 95 -12.87 -10.00 -9.75
N THR A 96 -12.09 -10.92 -9.17
CA THR A 96 -10.92 -10.58 -8.36
C THR A 96 -9.76 -10.14 -9.24
N ALA A 97 -8.74 -9.53 -8.62
CA ALA A 97 -7.47 -9.25 -9.28
C ALA A 97 -6.29 -9.66 -8.39
N VAL A 98 -5.14 -9.90 -9.02
CA VAL A 98 -3.88 -10.22 -8.35
C VAL A 98 -2.75 -9.40 -8.96
N SER A 99 -1.93 -8.79 -8.12
CA SER A 99 -0.74 -8.05 -8.55
C SER A 99 0.51 -8.49 -7.79
N LEU A 100 1.66 -8.41 -8.47
CA LEU A 100 2.99 -8.59 -7.91
C LEU A 100 3.61 -7.22 -7.65
N HIS A 101 4.10 -6.99 -6.44
CA HIS A 101 4.73 -5.75 -6.02
C HIS A 101 6.17 -6.00 -5.60
N LEU A 102 7.10 -5.19 -6.13
CA LEU A 102 8.49 -5.12 -5.68
C LEU A 102 8.76 -3.74 -5.11
N TYR A 103 9.23 -3.69 -3.86
CA TYR A 103 9.64 -2.47 -3.18
C TYR A 103 11.13 -2.47 -2.88
N CYS A 104 11.86 -1.42 -3.22
CA CYS A 104 13.32 -1.31 -3.03
C CYS A 104 13.71 0.14 -2.65
N PRO A 105 14.28 0.42 -1.47
CA PRO A 105 14.48 -0.50 -0.34
C PRO A 105 13.16 -1.04 0.25
N PRO A 106 13.20 -2.05 1.13
CA PRO A 106 12.02 -2.46 1.89
C PRO A 106 11.68 -1.41 2.96
N PHE A 107 10.39 -1.30 3.31
CA PHE A 107 9.89 -0.40 4.35
C PHE A 107 8.85 -1.10 5.24
N GLU A 108 8.65 -0.57 6.45
CA GLU A 108 7.70 -1.12 7.43
C GLU A 108 6.45 -0.25 7.63
N SER A 109 6.49 1.01 7.19
CA SER A 109 5.37 1.94 7.33
C SER A 109 5.29 2.89 6.16
N VAL A 110 4.07 3.37 5.89
CA VAL A 110 3.73 4.36 4.87
C VAL A 110 2.85 5.44 5.48
N LEU A 111 2.76 6.58 4.83
CA LEU A 111 1.74 7.58 5.08
C LEU A 111 0.48 7.23 4.29
N LEU A 112 -0.66 7.29 4.97
CA LEU A 112 -1.98 7.11 4.41
C LEU A 112 -2.69 8.46 4.44
N PHE A 113 -3.31 8.84 3.33
CA PHE A 113 -3.93 10.15 3.16
C PHE A 113 -5.45 10.02 3.03
N ASP A 114 -6.17 10.89 3.73
CA ASP A 114 -7.60 11.09 3.51
C ASP A 114 -7.80 11.92 2.24
N GLN A 115 -8.64 11.43 1.32
CA GLN A 115 -8.85 12.10 0.04
C GLN A 115 -9.51 13.47 0.19
N ARG A 116 -10.40 13.68 1.18
CA ARG A 116 -11.19 14.90 1.30
C ARG A 116 -10.43 16.02 1.99
N THR A 117 -9.54 15.68 2.91
CA THR A 117 -8.85 16.67 3.74
C THR A 117 -7.35 16.76 3.46
N GLY A 118 -6.75 15.73 2.84
CA GLY A 118 -5.30 15.61 2.70
C GLY A 118 -4.59 15.23 4.01
N HIS A 119 -5.34 15.04 5.11
CA HIS A 119 -4.78 14.66 6.39
C HIS A 119 -4.08 13.30 6.29
N LYS A 120 -2.89 13.21 6.88
CA LYS A 120 -2.04 12.01 6.82
C LYS A 120 -1.94 11.29 8.15
N THR A 121 -1.95 9.96 8.09
CA THR A 121 -1.71 9.07 9.24
C THR A 121 -0.63 8.06 8.89
N ARG A 122 0.08 7.54 9.89
CA ARG A 122 1.09 6.50 9.65
C ARG A 122 0.44 5.11 9.70
N GLY A 123 0.52 4.37 8.60
CA GLY A 123 0.07 2.99 8.51
C GLY A 123 1.24 2.02 8.60
N LYS A 124 1.16 1.02 9.48
CA LYS A 124 2.13 -0.09 9.52
C LYS A 124 1.78 -1.12 8.44
N VAL A 125 2.77 -1.54 7.66
CA VAL A 125 2.60 -2.63 6.71
C VAL A 125 2.44 -3.94 7.48
N THR A 126 1.35 -4.64 7.21
CA THR A 126 1.09 -5.97 7.78
C THR A 126 0.96 -6.98 6.65
N PHE A 127 1.43 -8.19 6.91
CA PHE A 127 1.35 -9.30 5.97
C PHE A 127 0.22 -10.23 6.37
N TRP A 128 -0.63 -10.59 5.41
CA TRP A 128 -1.63 -11.64 5.53
C TRP A 128 -0.98 -13.03 5.54
N SER A 129 0.06 -13.23 4.74
CA SER A 129 0.87 -14.44 4.74
C SER A 129 2.33 -14.10 4.45
N LYS A 130 3.23 -15.00 4.86
CA LYS A 130 4.64 -14.99 4.46
C LYS A 130 5.01 -16.37 3.92
N TYR A 131 5.62 -16.43 2.74
CA TYR A 131 6.09 -17.67 2.10
C TYR A 131 5.00 -18.74 1.95
N GLY A 132 3.77 -18.30 1.66
CA GLY A 132 2.60 -19.19 1.57
C GLY A 132 2.01 -19.64 2.92
N VAL A 133 2.57 -19.21 4.05
CA VAL A 133 2.07 -19.52 5.40
C VAL A 133 1.31 -18.33 5.97
N ARG A 134 0.07 -18.56 6.40
CA ARG A 134 -0.80 -17.55 7.03
C ARG A 134 -0.12 -16.97 8.27
N THR A 135 -0.06 -15.65 8.38
CA THR A 135 0.40 -15.00 9.62
C THR A 135 -0.70 -15.04 10.68
N PRO A 136 -0.37 -15.25 11.97
CA PRO A 136 -1.36 -15.22 13.04
C PRO A 136 -2.03 -13.85 13.10
N PHE A 137 -3.36 -13.82 12.98
CA PHE A 137 -4.13 -12.60 13.20
C PHE A 137 -4.17 -12.34 14.72
N GLY A 138 -3.57 -11.24 15.21
CA GLY A 138 -3.76 -10.78 16.60
C GLY A 138 -3.04 -11.55 17.73
N ALA A 139 -2.22 -12.57 17.47
CA ALA A 139 -1.60 -13.37 18.55
C ALA A 139 -0.38 -12.73 19.25
N ILE A 140 0.17 -11.63 18.71
CA ILE A 140 1.38 -10.97 19.28
C ILE A 140 1.01 -9.72 20.10
N SER A 141 -0.21 -9.19 19.98
CA SER A 141 -0.68 -8.06 20.81
C SER A 141 -0.89 -8.43 22.29
N ALA A 142 -0.90 -9.72 22.64
CA ALA A 142 -1.08 -10.17 24.03
C ALA A 142 0.25 -10.34 24.80
N LYS A 143 1.39 -10.03 24.18
CA LYS A 143 2.73 -10.11 24.80
C LYS A 143 3.60 -8.87 24.54
N MET A 144 2.99 -7.69 24.41
CA MET A 144 3.71 -6.43 24.65
C MET A 144 3.48 -6.01 26.11
N ASP A 145 4.47 -6.37 26.91
CA ASP A 145 5.04 -5.68 28.07
C ASP A 145 4.10 -5.07 29.12
N LYS A 146 3.92 -5.84 30.21
CA LYS A 146 3.54 -5.34 31.53
C LYS A 146 4.61 -4.45 32.20
N GLU A 147 5.76 -4.24 31.56
CA GLU A 147 6.89 -3.49 32.15
C GLU A 147 6.87 -1.98 31.83
N ASP A 148 6.06 -1.50 30.88
CA ASP A 148 6.04 -0.08 30.49
C ASP A 148 5.00 0.78 31.24
N TYR A 149 4.29 0.24 32.24
CA TYR A 149 3.30 0.97 33.03
C TYR A 149 3.78 1.42 34.43
N GLU A 150 5.01 1.11 34.83
CA GLU A 150 5.55 1.52 36.15
C GLU A 150 6.43 2.78 36.11
N ASN A 151 6.62 3.43 34.96
CA ASN A 151 7.48 4.62 34.85
C ASN A 151 6.79 5.86 34.21
N ASN A 152 5.58 6.20 34.65
CA ASN A 152 5.04 7.55 34.47
C ASN A 152 4.14 7.99 35.64
#